data_AF-A0A8T3UAC7-F1
#
_entry.id   AF-A0A8T3UAC7-F1
#
_cell.length_a   1.000
_cell.length_b   1.000
_cell.length_c   1.000
_cell.angle_alpha   90.00
_cell.angle_beta   90.00
_cell.angle_gamma   90.00
#
_symmetry.space_group_name_H-M   'P 1'
#
loop_
_entity.id
_entity.type
_entity.pdbx_description
1 polymer ?
#
loop_
_entity_poly.entity_id
_entity_poly.type
_entity_poly.pdbx_seq_one_letter_code
_entity_poly.pdbx_strand_id
1 'polypeptide(L)' 'MNIYPLKEKLESYNFKVHEIQGHNIEEILNLFQNNLSKDKTNLIIAKTIKGKGISFMENKNTWHRKSTK' A
#
# COMPACT_ATOMS: atom_id res chain seq x y z
N MET A 1 -14.35 -13.18 4.89
CA MET A 1 -13.26 -12.93 5.88
C MET A 1 -13.10 -11.43 6.00
N ASN A 2 -13.35 -10.85 7.17
CA ASN A 2 -13.05 -9.43 7.40
C ASN A 2 -11.58 -9.34 7.84
N ILE A 3 -10.76 -8.63 7.07
CA ILE A 3 -9.33 -8.45 7.35
C ILE A 3 -9.04 -7.16 8.10
N TYR A 4 -10.07 -6.35 8.37
CA TYR A 4 -9.93 -5.08 9.07
C TYR A 4 -10.12 -5.23 10.59
N PRO A 5 -9.38 -4.45 11.39
CA PRO A 5 -8.44 -3.43 10.94
C PRO A 5 -7.03 -4.03 10.68
N LEU A 6 -6.49 -3.80 9.47
CA LEU A 6 -5.34 -4.55 8.94
C LEU A 6 -4.03 -4.18 9.63
N LYS A 7 -3.88 -2.91 10.01
CA LYS A 7 -2.67 -2.40 10.65
C LYS A 7 -2.45 -3.06 12.01
N GLU A 8 -3.44 -3.02 12.90
CA GLU A 8 -3.37 -3.61 14.25
C GLU A 8 -3.11 -5.11 14.17
N LYS A 9 -3.74 -5.79 13.20
CA LYS A 9 -3.50 -7.20 12.94
C LYS A 9 -2.03 -7.45 12.58
N LEU A 10 -1.43 -6.64 11.72
CA LEU A 10 -0.03 -6.79 11.34
C LEU A 10 0.93 -6.39 12.47
N GLU A 11 0.62 -5.34 13.23
CA GLU A 11 1.38 -4.92 14.41
C GLU A 11 1.36 -6.00 15.50
N SER A 12 0.28 -6.77 15.63
CA SER A 12 0.19 -7.91 16.57
C SER A 12 1.23 -9.01 16.30
N TYR A 13 1.75 -9.10 15.06
CA TYR A 13 2.84 -10.01 14.69
C TYR A 13 4.23 -9.37 14.88
N ASN A 14 4.32 -8.30 15.67
CA ASN A 14 5.55 -7.56 15.96
C ASN A 14 6.19 -6.86 14.75
N PHE A 15 5.41 -6.57 13.71
CA PHE A 15 5.85 -5.74 12.60
C PHE A 15 5.75 -4.25 12.92
N LYS A 16 6.65 -3.44 12.36
CA LYS A 16 6.46 -1.99 12.28
C LYS A 16 5.66 -1.69 11.03
N VAL A 17 4.40 -1.26 11.20
CA VAL A 17 3.50 -1.00 10.07
C VAL A 17 3.44 0.50 9.76
N HIS A 18 3.61 0.83 8.49
CA HIS A 18 3.52 2.19 7.94
C HIS A 18 2.35 2.27 6.98
N GLU A 19 1.50 3.26 7.12
CA GLU A 19 0.40 3.55 6.17
C GLU A 19 0.76 4.81 5.39
N ILE A 20 0.71 4.73 4.06
CA ILE A 20 1.11 5.85 3.18
C ILE A 20 0.16 6.03 1.99
N GLN A 21 0.20 7.21 1.36
CA GLN A 21 -0.36 7.38 0.00
C GLN A 21 0.58 6.76 -1.03
N GLY A 22 0.16 5.64 -1.64
CA GLY A 22 1.00 4.87 -2.58
C GLY A 22 1.26 5.55 -3.92
N HIS A 23 0.64 6.70 -4.18
CA HIS A 23 0.86 7.54 -5.36
C HIS A 23 1.61 8.84 -5.04
N ASN A 24 2.09 9.01 -3.81
CA ASN A 24 2.91 10.15 -3.40
C ASN A 24 4.38 9.72 -3.30
N ILE A 25 5.17 10.08 -4.31
CA ILE A 25 6.59 9.69 -4.39
C ILE A 25 7.40 10.30 -3.23
N GLU A 26 7.12 11.54 -2.85
CA GLU A 26 7.85 12.21 -1.76
C GLU A 26 7.63 11.50 -0.42
N GLU A 27 6.39 11.08 -0.15
CA GLU A 27 6.05 10.32 1.07
C GLU A 27 6.74 8.96 1.10
N ILE A 28 6.77 8.26 -0.05
CA ILE A 28 7.48 6.99 -0.20
C ILE A 28 8.97 7.20 0.09
N LEU A 29 9.62 8.16 -0.57
CA LEU A 29 11.06 8.41 -0.41
C LEU A 29 11.40 8.79 1.04
N ASN A 30 10.61 9.67 1.66
CA ASN A 30 10.79 10.04 3.05
C ASN A 30 10.67 8.84 3.99
N LEU A 31 9.72 7.94 3.77
CA LEU A 31 9.58 6.71 4.55
C LEU A 31 10.85 5.85 4.47
N PHE A 32 11.35 5.61 3.26
CA PHE A 32 12.55 4.79 3.05
C PHE A 32 13.82 5.40 3.65
N GLN A 33 13.93 6.72 3.67
CA GLN A 33 15.13 7.42 4.18
C GLN A 33 15.10 7.58 5.71
N ASN A 34 13.95 7.90 6.30
CA ASN A 34 13.91 8.44 7.66
C ASN A 34 13.10 7.59 8.65
N ASN A 35 12.11 6.82 8.19
CA ASN A 35 11.08 6.27 9.09
C ASN A 35 11.14 4.73 9.23
N LEU A 36 12.00 4.05 8.47
CA LEU A 36 12.15 2.60 8.61
C LEU A 36 12.76 2.22 9.97
N SER A 37 12.10 1.30 10.65
CA SER A 37 12.61 0.70 11.89
C SER A 37 13.86 -0.13 11.59
N LYS A 38 14.88 0.00 12.44
CA LYS A 38 16.10 -0.82 12.39
C LYS A 38 15.93 -2.16 13.13
N ASP A 39 15.06 -2.18 14.13
CA ASP A 39 14.94 -3.31 15.07
C ASP A 39 13.73 -4.22 14.79
N LYS A 40 12.91 -3.87 13.79
CA LYS A 40 11.69 -4.60 13.44
C LYS A 40 11.54 -4.68 11.92
N THR A 41 10.98 -5.78 11.43
CA THR A 41 10.57 -5.88 10.03
C THR A 41 9.49 -4.84 9.74
N ASN A 42 9.73 -4.03 8.71
CA ASN A 42 8.82 -2.98 8.28
C ASN A 42 7.80 -3.56 7.28
N LEU A 43 6.53 -3.24 7.47
CA LEU A 43 5.46 -3.49 6.50
C LEU A 43 4.84 -2.16 6.08
N ILE A 44 4.54 -2.03 4.80
CA ILE A 44 4.00 -0.80 4.23
C ILE A 44 2.62 -1.10 3.62
N ILE A 45 1.59 -0.49 4.19
CA ILE A 45 0.23 -0.48 3.64
C ILE A 45 0.11 0.76 2.76
N ALA A 46 0.24 0.57 1.45
CA ALA A 46 0.15 1.66 0.49
C ALA A 46 -1.28 1.83 -0.03
N LYS A 47 -1.92 2.97 0.27
CA LYS A 47 -3.23 3.32 -0.28
C LYS A 47 -3.09 3.72 -1.75
N THR A 48 -3.61 2.89 -2.65
CA THR A 48 -3.46 3.08 -4.10
C THR A 48 -4.82 3.05 -4.82
N ILE A 49 -4.83 3.65 -6.00
CA ILE A 49 -5.88 3.51 -7.03
C ILE A 49 -5.45 2.42 -8.01
N LYS A 50 -6.27 1.38 -8.17
CA LYS A 50 -6.04 0.32 -9.15
C LYS A 50 -6.19 0.87 -10.56
N GLY A 51 -5.21 0.64 -11.44
CA GLY A 51 -5.24 1.19 -12.80
C GLY A 51 -4.96 2.70 -12.87
N LYS A 52 -4.32 3.28 -11.84
CA LYS A 52 -3.95 4.70 -11.79
C LYS A 52 -3.30 5.17 -13.09
N GLY A 53 -3.74 6.33 -13.59
CA GLY A 53 -3.19 6.96 -14.79
C GLY A 53 -3.91 6.59 -16.09
N ILE A 54 -4.81 5.61 -16.07
CA ILE A 54 -5.67 5.27 -17.21
C ILE A 54 -7.13 5.48 -16.80
N SER A 55 -7.71 6.59 -17.21
CA SER A 55 -9.02 7.09 -16.72
C SER A 55 -10.15 6.05 -16.78
N PHE A 56 -10.22 5.23 -17.83
CA PHE A 56 -11.27 4.20 -17.95
C PHE A 56 -10.98 2.91 -17.17
N MET A 57 -9.79 2.76 -16.57
CA MET A 57 -9.39 1.61 -15.75
C MET A 57 -9.38 1.89 -14.25
N GLU A 58 -9.30 3.16 -13.85
CA GLU A 58 -9.20 3.52 -12.43
C GLU A 58 -10.34 2.94 -11.59
N ASN A 59 -9.99 2.24 -10.51
CA ASN A 59 -10.90 1.59 -9.57
C ASN A 59 -11.85 0.54 -10.17
N LYS A 60 -11.56 0.02 -11.38
CA LYS A 60 -12.38 -1.00 -12.03
C LYS A 60 -11.77 -2.39 -11.90
N ASN A 61 -12.48 -3.28 -11.21
CA ASN A 61 -12.04 -4.67 -11.00
C ASN A 61 -11.92 -5.49 -12.29
N THR A 62 -12.68 -5.14 -13.33
CA THR A 62 -12.62 -5.78 -14.64
C THR A 62 -11.20 -5.80 -15.22
N TRP A 63 -10.40 -4.76 -14.96
CA TRP A 63 -9.03 -4.63 -15.46
C TRP A 63 -8.00 -5.36 -14.59
N HIS A 64 -8.42 -6.21 -13.65
CA HIS A 64 -7.49 -7.04 -12.90
C HIS A 64 -6.82 -8.12 -13.76
N ARG A 65 -7.59 -8.70 -14.69
CA ARG A 65 -7.15 -9.81 -15.56
C ARG A 65 -7.48 -9.58 -17.03
N LYS A 66 -8.22 -8.52 -17.35
CA LYS A 66 -8.63 -8.22 -18.73
C LYS A 66 -7.49 -7.52 -19.46
N SER A 67 -7.15 -8.04 -20.64
CA SER A 67 -6.24 -7.40 -21.58
C SER A 67 -6.92 -6.22 -22.27
N THR A 68 -6.14 -5.23 -22.69
CA THR A 68 -6.60 -4.10 -23.51
C THR A 68 -6.76 -4.43 -25.00
N LYS A 69 -6.32 -5.63 -25.39
CA LYS A 69 -6.47 -6.16 -26.75
C LYS A 69 -7.84 -6.80 -26.95
#